data_AF-A0A1I8BF15-F1
#
_entry.id   AF-A0A1I8BF15-F1
#
_cell.length_a   1.000
_cell.length_b   1.000
_cell.length_c   1.000
_cell.angle_alpha   90.00
_cell.angle_beta   90.00
_cell.angle_gamma   90.00
#
_symmetry.space_group_name_H-M   'P 1'
#
loop_
_entity.id
_entity.type
_entity.pdbx_description
1 polymer ?
#
loop_
_entity_poly.entity_id
_entity_poly.type
_entity_poly.pdbx_seq_one_letter_code
_entity_poly.pdbx_strand_id
1 'polypeptide(L)'
;METTFLCDVCNVKVFSQKFWDDHINGRKHKQMIDKKANLDSLARRSVHLNNFKEEIKEEQLLQIFDQFGEVDRVLIDKSGKNAYAIVEFKEEEAARNLLGAMQRIKIGKVIFRNIIGFIFQNSTFN
;
A
#
# COMPACT_ATOMS: atom_id res chain seq x y z
N MET A 1 -3.75 19.46 -37.90
CA MET A 1 -4.15 19.15 -36.52
C MET A 1 -2.88 18.73 -35.79
N GLU A 2 -2.47 19.45 -34.76
CA GLU A 2 -1.27 19.13 -33.99
C GLU A 2 -1.61 18.03 -32.98
N THR A 3 -0.99 16.86 -33.11
CA THR A 3 -1.21 15.75 -32.18
C THR A 3 -0.40 15.99 -30.91
N THR A 4 -1.09 16.21 -29.79
CA THR A 4 -0.47 16.34 -28.46
C THR A 4 -0.61 15.05 -27.69
N PHE A 5 0.48 14.61 -27.05
CA PHE A 5 0.53 13.44 -26.18
C PHE A 5 0.65 13.89 -24.72
N LEU A 6 -0.08 13.24 -23.82
CA LEU A 6 -0.08 13.52 -22.38
C LEU A 6 0.29 12.25 -21.63
N CYS A 7 1.25 12.34 -20.72
CA CYS A 7 1.61 11.26 -19.82
C CYS A 7 1.01 11.51 -18.44
N ASP A 8 0.07 10.67 -18.01
CA ASP A 8 -0.54 10.78 -16.68
C ASP A 8 0.41 10.40 -15.53
N VAL A 9 1.45 9.62 -15.82
CA VAL A 9 2.46 9.21 -14.82
C VAL A 9 3.41 10.36 -14.48
N CYS A 10 3.76 11.18 -15.48
CA CYS A 10 4.75 12.26 -15.34
C CYS A 10 4.14 13.66 -15.43
N ASN A 11 2.84 13.75 -15.76
CA ASN A 11 2.11 14.98 -16.04
C ASN A 11 2.81 15.90 -17.06
N VAL A 12 3.43 15.31 -18.08
CA VAL A 12 4.12 16.06 -19.16
C VAL A 12 3.34 15.99 -20.45
N LYS A 13 3.33 17.11 -21.18
CA LYS A 13 2.76 17.23 -22.53
C LYS A 13 3.87 17.27 -23.56
N VAL A 14 3.70 16.51 -24.63
CA VAL A 14 4.68 16.38 -25.71
C VAL A 14 3.96 16.55 -27.05
N PHE A 15 4.56 17.30 -27.98
CA PHE A 15 3.93 17.66 -29.26
C PHE A 15 4.46 16.84 -30.46
N SER A 16 5.16 15.73 -30.19
CA SER A 16 5.74 14.88 -31.23
C SER A 16 5.74 13.43 -30.80
N GLN A 17 5.34 12.54 -31.71
CA GLN A 17 5.34 11.09 -31.52
C GLN A 17 6.73 10.58 -31.13
N LYS A 18 7.80 11.11 -31.74
CA LYS A 18 9.17 10.65 -31.45
C LYS A 18 9.55 10.95 -30.00
N PHE A 19 9.30 12.18 -29.55
CA PHE A 19 9.59 12.57 -28.16
C PHE A 19 8.69 11.84 -27.16
N TRP A 20 7.47 11.49 -27.57
CA TRP A 20 6.59 10.63 -26.78
C TRP A 20 7.16 9.22 -26.60
N ASP A 21 7.63 8.60 -27.69
CA ASP A 21 8.24 7.27 -27.66
C ASP A 21 9.51 7.23 -26.79
N ASP A 22 10.39 8.22 -26.95
CA ASP A 22 11.58 8.37 -26.10
C ASP A 22 11.20 8.60 -24.63
N HIS A 23 10.12 9.32 -24.36
CA HIS A 23 9.63 9.56 -23.00
C HIS A 23 9.13 8.27 -22.33
N ILE A 24 8.19 7.55 -22.95
CA ILE A 24 7.59 6.32 -22.37
C ILE A 24 8.61 5.18 -22.28
N ASN A 25 9.58 5.16 -23.20
CA ASN A 25 10.68 4.19 -23.15
C ASN A 25 11.81 4.60 -22.21
N GLY A 26 11.81 5.86 -21.75
CA GLY A 26 12.80 6.44 -20.88
C GLY A 26 12.86 5.74 -19.53
N ARG A 27 14.10 5.57 -19.02
CA ARG A 27 14.37 4.90 -17.74
C ARG A 27 13.57 5.47 -16.58
N LYS A 28 13.44 6.80 -16.48
CA LYS A 28 12.68 7.46 -15.39
C LYS A 28 11.20 7.09 -15.42
N HIS A 29 10.57 7.07 -16.60
CA HIS A 29 9.17 6.73 -16.75
C HIS A 29 8.91 5.27 -16.33
N LYS A 30 9.70 4.34 -16.86
CA LYS A 30 9.62 2.92 -16.51
C LYS A 30 9.84 2.68 -15.01
N GLN A 31 10.85 3.31 -14.41
CA GLN A 31 11.12 3.21 -12.97
C GLN A 31 9.94 3.70 -12.11
N MET A 32 9.23 4.75 -12.53
CA MET A 32 8.06 5.23 -11.79
C MET A 32 6.89 4.24 -11.86
N ILE A 33 6.66 3.63 -13.03
CA ILE A 33 5.65 2.58 -13.20
C ILE A 33 6.00 1.36 -12.34
N ASP A 34 7.23 0.86 -12.44
CA ASP A 34 7.67 -0.32 -11.70
C ASP A 34 7.57 -0.09 -10.19
N LYS A 35 7.99 1.10 -9.73
CA LYS A 35 7.85 1.50 -8.33
C LYS A 35 6.38 1.54 -7.90
N LYS A 36 5.49 2.11 -8.72
CA LYS A 36 4.06 2.16 -8.41
C LYS A 36 3.45 0.77 -8.36
N ALA A 37 3.77 -0.11 -9.31
CA ALA A 37 3.30 -1.49 -9.34
C ALA A 37 3.77 -2.30 -8.13
N ASN A 38 5.02 -2.11 -7.70
CA ASN A 38 5.55 -2.75 -6.51
C ASN A 38 4.84 -2.24 -5.24
N LEU A 39 4.69 -0.92 -5.10
CA LEU A 39 3.98 -0.33 -3.97
C LEU A 39 2.51 -0.76 -3.91
N ASP A 40 1.85 -0.89 -5.06
CA ASP A 40 0.47 -1.37 -5.15
C ASP A 40 0.36 -2.83 -4.71
N SER A 41 1.26 -3.69 -5.19
CA SER A 41 1.35 -5.10 -4.80
C SER A 41 1.65 -5.28 -3.31
N LEU A 42 2.53 -4.44 -2.74
CA LEU A 42 2.79 -4.43 -1.30
C LEU A 42 1.52 -4.01 -0.56
N ALA A 43 0.93 -2.87 -0.91
CA ALA A 43 -0.27 -2.34 -0.26
C ALA A 43 -1.45 -3.31 -0.24
N ARG A 44 -1.64 -4.11 -1.30
CA ARG A 44 -2.68 -5.14 -1.38
C ARG A 44 -2.49 -6.27 -0.38
N ARG A 45 -1.23 -6.62 -0.11
CA ARG A 45 -0.84 -7.67 0.85
C ARG A 45 -0.57 -7.12 2.24
N SER A 46 -0.70 -5.80 2.45
CA SER A 46 -0.45 -5.16 3.73
C SER A 46 -1.73 -4.68 4.41
N VAL A 47 -1.79 -4.87 5.73
CA VAL A 47 -2.84 -4.36 6.59
C VAL A 47 -2.26 -3.36 7.59
N HIS A 48 -2.93 -2.22 7.73
CA HIS A 48 -2.60 -1.20 8.71
C HIS A 48 -3.49 -1.31 9.94
N LEU A 49 -2.88 -1.47 11.09
CA LEU A 49 -3.49 -1.48 12.40
C LEU A 49 -3.26 -0.14 13.06
N ASN A 50 -4.34 0.54 13.44
CA ASN A 50 -4.28 1.79 14.18
C ASN A 50 -5.09 1.70 15.48
N ASN A 51 -4.75 2.56 16.44
CA ASN A 51 -5.56 2.84 17.63
C ASN A 51 -5.67 1.67 18.64
N PHE A 52 -4.65 0.83 18.75
CA PHE A 52 -4.59 -0.17 19.83
C PHE A 52 -4.18 0.49 21.17
N LYS A 53 -5.02 0.28 22.20
CA LYS A 53 -4.83 0.83 23.57
C LYS A 53 -3.85 0.02 24.43
N GLU A 54 -3.69 -1.24 24.09
CA GLU A 54 -2.82 -2.18 24.79
C GLU A 54 -1.57 -2.38 23.95
N GLU A 55 -0.44 -2.62 24.61
CA GLU A 55 0.82 -2.89 23.94
C GLU A 55 0.74 -4.24 23.20
N ILE A 56 0.28 -4.22 21.95
CA ILE A 56 0.25 -5.40 21.10
C ILE A 56 1.68 -5.73 20.68
N LYS A 57 2.08 -6.97 20.95
CA LYS A 57 3.36 -7.53 20.49
C LYS A 57 3.21 -8.17 19.12
N GLU A 58 4.31 -8.21 18.38
CA GLU A 58 4.40 -8.91 17.10
C GLU A 58 3.93 -10.36 17.21
N GLU A 59 4.35 -11.08 18.26
CA GLU A 59 3.97 -12.48 18.52
C GLU A 59 2.45 -12.68 18.55
N GLN A 60 1.70 -11.74 19.13
CA GLN A 60 0.25 -11.80 19.18
C GLN A 60 -0.37 -11.55 17.80
N LEU A 61 0.18 -10.62 17.03
CA LEU A 61 -0.26 -10.36 15.66
C LEU A 61 -0.05 -11.60 14.80
N LEU A 62 1.12 -12.24 14.90
CA LEU A 62 1.42 -13.47 14.17
C LEU A 62 0.43 -14.57 14.51
N GLN A 63 0.18 -14.86 15.78
CA GLN A 63 -0.80 -15.88 16.19
C GLN A 63 -2.22 -15.59 15.69
N ILE A 64 -2.64 -14.32 15.75
CA ILE A 64 -3.97 -13.92 15.31
C ILE A 64 -4.10 -14.01 13.79
N PHE A 65 -3.02 -13.73 13.06
CA PHE A 65 -3.04 -13.63 11.60
C PHE A 65 -2.67 -14.92 10.87
N ASP A 66 -2.02 -15.85 11.55
CA ASP A 66 -1.69 -17.19 11.05
C ASP A 66 -2.92 -17.91 10.47
N GLN A 67 -4.10 -17.73 11.09
CA GLN A 67 -5.36 -18.30 10.60
C GLN A 67 -5.82 -17.75 9.24
N PHE A 68 -5.36 -16.57 8.83
CA PHE A 68 -5.70 -15.94 7.55
C PHE A 68 -4.63 -16.18 6.49
N GLY A 69 -3.37 -16.31 6.90
CA GLY A 69 -2.26 -16.68 6.05
C GLY A 69 -0.90 -16.29 6.62
N GLU A 70 0.15 -16.70 5.92
CA GLU A 70 1.53 -16.48 6.35
C GLU A 70 1.91 -15.00 6.29
N VAL A 71 2.41 -14.49 7.41
CA VAL A 71 2.91 -13.13 7.54
C VAL A 71 4.37 -13.08 7.09
N ASP A 72 4.67 -12.22 6.13
CA ASP A 72 6.02 -12.00 5.63
C ASP A 72 6.79 -11.03 6.52
N ARG A 73 6.12 -9.96 6.99
CA ARG A 73 6.75 -8.91 7.79
C ARG A 73 5.75 -8.20 8.69
N VAL A 74 6.21 -7.83 9.89
CA VAL A 74 5.48 -6.95 10.79
C VAL A 74 6.34 -5.72 11.10
N LEU A 75 5.75 -4.54 11.01
CA LEU A 75 6.38 -3.27 11.33
C LEU A 75 5.53 -2.61 12.41
N ILE A 76 6.08 -2.47 13.62
CA ILE A 76 5.39 -1.80 14.73
C ILE A 76 6.11 -0.49 14.99
N ASP A 77 5.37 0.61 14.91
CA ASP A 77 5.88 1.93 15.26
C ASP A 77 5.10 2.47 16.45
N LYS A 78 5.85 2.72 17.53
CA LYS A 78 5.35 3.29 18.78
C LYS A 78 5.80 4.74 18.97
N SER A 79 6.38 5.36 17.94
CA SER A 79 7.05 6.65 18.06
C SER A 79 6.09 7.85 17.90
N GLY A 80 4.87 7.61 17.39
CA GLY A 80 3.85 8.65 17.17
C GLY A 80 2.85 8.83 18.32
N LYS A 81 1.94 9.82 18.18
CA LYS A 81 0.82 10.06 19.13
C LYS A 81 -0.10 8.85 19.31
N ASN A 82 -0.18 7.98 18.30
CA ASN A 82 -0.87 6.71 18.32
C ASN A 82 0.11 5.64 17.83
N ALA A 83 0.24 4.54 18.57
CA ALA A 83 0.95 3.37 18.07
C ALA A 83 0.21 2.79 16.85
N TYR A 84 0.97 2.40 15.84
CA TYR A 84 0.46 1.73 14.65
C TYR A 84 1.31 0.53 14.31
N ALA A 85 0.71 -0.43 13.61
CA ALA A 85 1.43 -1.59 13.10
C ALA A 85 1.02 -1.84 11.65
N ILE A 86 1.98 -2.26 10.83
CA ILE A 86 1.76 -2.69 9.46
C ILE A 86 2.14 -4.17 9.40
N VAL A 87 1.21 -4.99 8.94
CA VAL A 87 1.42 -6.42 8.74
C VAL A 87 1.36 -6.70 7.25
N GLU A 88 2.47 -7.18 6.70
CA GLU A 88 2.60 -7.66 5.33
C GLU A 88 2.44 -9.17 5.30
N PHE A 89 1.50 -9.64 4.49
CA PHE A 89 1.31 -11.05 4.19
C PHE A 89 2.10 -11.46 2.97
N LYS A 90 2.42 -12.76 2.88
CA LYS A 90 2.95 -13.33 1.63
C LYS A 90 1.92 -13.26 0.50
N GLU A 91 0.65 -13.48 0.84
CA GLU A 91 -0.45 -13.56 -0.12
C GLU A 91 -1.48 -12.42 0.07
N GLU A 92 -2.00 -11.88 -1.04
CA GLU A 92 -3.05 -10.84 -1.03
C GLU A 92 -4.35 -11.34 -0.42
N GLU A 93 -4.65 -12.62 -0.63
CA GLU A 93 -5.83 -13.27 -0.09
C GLU A 93 -5.88 -13.24 1.43
N ALA A 94 -4.74 -13.39 2.11
CA ALA A 94 -4.67 -13.33 3.57
C ALA A 94 -5.06 -11.94 4.10
N ALA A 95 -4.52 -10.88 3.50
CA ALA A 95 -4.87 -9.50 3.83
C ALA A 95 -6.36 -9.21 3.58
N ARG A 96 -6.91 -9.68 2.45
CA ARG A 96 -8.33 -9.52 2.11
C ARG A 96 -9.24 -10.28 3.07
N ASN A 97 -8.90 -11.52 3.41
CA ASN A 97 -9.68 -12.36 4.33
C ASN A 97 -9.69 -11.75 5.73
N LEU A 98 -8.55 -11.26 6.21
CA LEU A 98 -8.45 -10.53 7.47
C LEU A 98 -9.37 -9.30 7.46
N LEU A 99 -9.31 -8.46 6.43
CA LEU A 99 -10.14 -7.25 6.34
C LEU A 99 -11.64 -7.58 6.27
N GLY A 100 -12.02 -8.69 5.64
CA GLY A 100 -13.41 -9.17 5.61
C GLY A 100 -13.89 -9.73 6.95
N ALA A 101 -13.05 -10.53 7.61
CA ALA A 101 -13.38 -11.21 8.87
C ALA A 101 -13.29 -10.28 10.10
N MET A 102 -12.23 -9.47 10.20
CA MET A 102 -11.90 -8.67 11.38
C MET A 102 -12.61 -7.32 11.45
N GLN A 103 -13.28 -6.85 10.39
CA GLN A 103 -14.18 -5.68 10.50
C GLN A 103 -15.27 -5.86 11.57
N ARG A 104 -15.54 -7.11 11.98
CA ARG A 104 -16.62 -7.48 12.92
C ARG A 104 -16.12 -7.85 14.32
N ILE A 105 -14.83 -8.11 14.51
CA ILE A 105 -14.28 -8.59 15.78
C ILE A 105 -13.57 -7.43 16.48
N LYS A 106 -14.16 -6.93 17.57
CA LYS A 106 -13.53 -5.92 18.44
C LYS A 106 -12.50 -6.60 19.35
N ILE A 107 -11.34 -6.95 18.82
CA ILE A 107 -10.17 -7.22 19.66
C ILE A 107 -9.68 -5.86 20.16
N GLY A 108 -10.25 -5.36 21.27
CA GLY A 108 -10.00 -3.99 21.76
C GLY A 108 -10.53 -2.89 20.82
N LYS A 109 -10.11 -1.63 21.06
CA LYS A 109 -10.45 -0.47 20.19
C LYS A 109 -9.57 -0.41 18.92
N VAL A 110 -9.14 -1.56 18.38
CA VAL A 110 -8.23 -1.65 17.24
C VAL A 110 -8.99 -1.52 15.93
N ILE A 111 -8.45 -0.71 15.01
CA ILE A 111 -9.03 -0.48 13.69
C ILE A 111 -8.08 -1.03 12.62
N PHE A 112 -8.58 -1.98 11.84
CA PHE A 112 -7.88 -2.56 10.69
C PHE A 112 -8.28 -1.81 9.41
N ARG A 113 -7.29 -1.36 8.64
CA ARG A 113 -7.50 -0.69 7.35
C ARG A 113 -6.58 -1.26 6.29
N ASN A 114 -7.07 -1.35 5.06
CA ASN A 114 -6.23 -1.67 3.92
C ASN A 114 -5.33 -0.46 3.59
N ILE A 115 -4.05 -0.71 3.31
CA ILE A 115 -3.08 0.33 2.96
C ILE A 115 -3.37 0.96 1.59
N ILE A 116 -4.07 0.26 0.69
CA ILE A 116 -4.50 0.80 -0.62
C ILE A 116 -5.18 2.17 -0.44
N GLY A 117 -6.10 2.33 0.52
CA GLY A 117 -6.78 3.62 0.74
C GLY A 117 -5.87 4.74 1.25
N PHE A 118 -4.80 4.40 1.97
CA PHE A 118 -3.90 5.36 2.63
C PHE A 118 -2.81 5.90 1.69
N ILE A 119 -2.26 5.05 0.81
CA ILE A 119 -1.21 5.47 -0.14
C ILE A 119 -1.78 6.35 -1.24
N PHE A 120 -2.98 6.06 -1.73
CA PHE A 120 -3.58 6.83 -2.84
C PHE A 120 -4.05 8.23 -2.42
N GLN A 121 -4.39 8.46 -1.13
CA GLN A 121 -4.72 9.81 -0.64
C GLN A 121 -3.47 10.69 -0.38
N ASN A 122 -2.31 10.10 -0.12
CA ASN A 122 -1.06 10.85 0.10
C ASN A 122 -0.20 10.99 -1.17
N SER A 123 -0.58 10.38 -2.29
CA SER A 123 0.14 10.49 -3.56
C SER A 123 -0.39 11.60 -4.49
N THR A 124 -1.43 12.33 -4.08
CA THR A 124 -1.92 13.54 -4.77
C THR A 124 -1.57 14.79 -3.98
N PHE A 125 -0.29 15.00 -3.68
CA PHE A 125 0.21 16.33 -3.31
C PHE A 125 1.73 16.36 -3.48
N ASN A 126 2.18 16.69 -4.70
CA ASN A 126 3.24 17.67 -4.93
C ASN A 126 3.29 18.03 -6.42
#